data_AF-A0A965TDL9-F1
#
_entry.id   AF-A0A965TDL9-F1
#
_cell.length_a   1.000
_cell.length_b   1.000
_cell.length_c   1.000
_cell.angle_alpha   90.00
_cell.angle_beta   90.00
_cell.angle_gamma   90.00
#
_symmetry.space_group_name_H-M   'P 1'
#
loop_
_entity.id
_entity.type
_entity.pdbx_description
1 polymer ?
#
loop_
_entity_poly.entity_id
_entity_poly.type
_entity_poly.pdbx_seq_one_letter_code
_entity_poly.pdbx_strand_id
1 'polypeptide(L)'
;MELNERIKLLTEGAKYDVSCSSSGANTSAKSGSLGTCAAGGICHSFTSDGRCISLLKILLTNNCVYDCLYCVNRRSNDILRTNLSPKELCELVMGFYRRNYIEGLFLSSAVERSPDYTMQKLTEAVELLRTVYGFRGYIHLKAIPGADNDMIDYASRWVDRMSVNIELPTENSLKLLAPQKKKEAILSPMNLLANTDRASKLE
;
A
#
# COMPACT_ATOMS: atom_id res chain seq x y z
N MET A 1 17.50 -13.51 3.00
CA MET A 1 16.08 -13.93 2.94
C MET A 1 15.67 -13.99 1.49
N GLU A 2 15.12 -15.11 1.05
CA GLU A 2 14.66 -15.30 -0.33
C GLU A 2 13.52 -14.34 -0.68
N LEU A 3 13.40 -13.97 -1.97
CA LEU A 3 12.39 -13.01 -2.43
C LEU A 3 10.96 -13.46 -2.09
N ASN A 4 10.67 -14.76 -2.24
CA ASN A 4 9.35 -15.33 -1.94
C ASN A 4 8.97 -15.17 -0.47
N GLU A 5 9.92 -15.28 0.44
CA GLU A 5 9.70 -15.10 1.88
C GLU A 5 9.42 -13.63 2.21
N ARG A 6 10.16 -12.70 1.59
CA ARG A 6 9.89 -11.26 1.70
C ARG A 6 8.49 -10.90 1.22
N ILE A 7 8.09 -11.42 0.06
CA ILE A 7 6.74 -11.21 -0.50
C ILE A 7 5.68 -11.71 0.48
N LYS A 8 5.84 -12.91 1.03
CA LYS A 8 4.91 -13.46 2.01
C LYS A 8 4.72 -12.53 3.22
N LEU A 9 5.81 -12.05 3.81
CA LEU A 9 5.75 -11.14 4.96
C LEU A 9 5.07 -9.81 4.62
N LEU A 10 5.44 -9.21 3.49
CA LEU A 10 4.94 -7.89 3.08
C LEU A 10 3.47 -7.93 2.62
N THR A 11 3.05 -9.01 1.98
CA THR A 11 1.64 -9.21 1.58
C THR A 11 0.76 -9.57 2.78
N GLU A 12 1.28 -10.32 3.75
CA GLU A 12 0.59 -10.60 5.00
C GLU A 12 0.37 -9.33 5.83
N GLY A 13 1.38 -8.47 5.95
CA GLY A 13 1.23 -7.18 6.61
C GLY A 13 0.22 -6.26 5.90
N ALA A 14 0.11 -6.35 4.58
CA ALA A 14 -0.82 -5.55 3.80
C ALA A 14 -2.28 -6.00 3.99
N LYS A 15 -2.57 -7.21 4.48
CA LYS A 15 -3.95 -7.73 4.60
C LYS A 15 -4.85 -6.84 5.45
N TYR A 16 -4.30 -6.11 6.42
CA TYR A 16 -5.01 -5.23 7.34
C TYR A 16 -5.48 -3.90 6.73
N ASP A 17 -5.00 -3.51 5.55
CA ASP A 17 -5.52 -2.33 4.83
C ASP A 17 -6.86 -2.67 4.17
N VAL A 18 -7.99 -2.21 4.72
CA VAL A 18 -9.32 -2.57 4.21
C VAL A 18 -9.61 -1.85 2.88
N SER A 19 -9.37 -2.51 1.75
CA SER A 19 -9.58 -1.94 0.41
C SER A 19 -10.11 -2.92 -0.66
N CYS A 20 -10.16 -4.22 -0.35
CA CYS A 20 -10.44 -5.28 -1.32
C CYS A 20 -11.51 -6.27 -0.81
N SER A 21 -12.39 -6.72 -1.70
CA SER A 21 -13.52 -7.63 -1.40
C SER A 21 -13.09 -9.03 -0.95
N SER A 22 -11.86 -9.45 -1.29
CA SER A 22 -11.29 -10.74 -0.89
C SER A 22 -10.26 -10.64 0.24
N SER A 23 -10.03 -9.46 0.82
CA SER A 23 -9.12 -9.32 1.97
C SER A 23 -9.70 -10.07 3.17
N GLY A 24 -9.02 -11.13 3.62
CA GLY A 24 -9.45 -11.93 4.78
C GLY A 24 -10.36 -13.12 4.48
N ALA A 25 -10.49 -13.53 3.21
CA ALA A 25 -11.16 -14.78 2.89
C ALA A 25 -10.44 -15.95 3.58
N ASN A 26 -11.16 -16.64 4.48
CA ASN A 26 -10.65 -17.79 5.21
C ASN A 26 -10.26 -18.89 4.21
N THR A 27 -9.00 -19.28 4.21
CA THR A 27 -8.53 -20.52 3.58
C THR A 27 -8.92 -21.71 4.48
N SER A 28 -10.21 -21.85 4.79
CA SER A 28 -10.73 -23.01 5.52
C SER A 28 -10.93 -24.22 4.59
N ALA A 29 -10.69 -24.06 3.30
CA ALA A 29 -10.78 -25.17 2.37
C ALA A 29 -9.60 -26.13 2.59
N LYS A 30 -9.92 -27.42 2.77
CA LYS A 30 -8.94 -28.49 2.95
C LYS A 30 -7.95 -28.51 1.79
N SER A 31 -6.69 -28.84 2.06
CA SER A 31 -5.71 -29.16 1.02
C SER A 31 -6.34 -30.13 0.00
N GLY A 32 -6.35 -29.78 -1.29
CA GLY A 32 -6.98 -30.57 -2.35
C GLY A 32 -8.42 -30.18 -2.74
N SER A 33 -9.00 -29.13 -2.14
CA SER A 33 -10.31 -28.60 -2.55
C SER A 33 -10.19 -27.42 -3.54
N LEU A 34 -11.09 -27.40 -4.53
CA LEU A 34 -11.23 -26.30 -5.48
C LEU A 34 -11.95 -25.11 -4.81
N GLY A 35 -11.51 -23.87 -5.08
CA GLY A 35 -12.24 -22.66 -4.67
C GLY A 35 -11.65 -21.84 -3.51
N THR A 36 -10.35 -21.92 -3.23
CA THR A 36 -9.69 -21.04 -2.24
C THR A 36 -9.30 -19.69 -2.84
N CYS A 37 -9.30 -18.64 -2.01
CA CYS A 37 -8.70 -17.36 -2.40
C CYS A 37 -7.19 -17.52 -2.56
N ALA A 38 -6.64 -16.91 -3.63
CA ALA A 38 -5.22 -17.01 -3.96
C ALA A 38 -4.34 -16.54 -2.80
N ALA A 39 -3.43 -17.42 -2.35
CA ALA A 39 -2.35 -17.05 -1.46
C ALA A 39 -1.34 -16.17 -2.22
N GLY A 40 -0.72 -15.18 -1.55
CA GLY A 40 0.34 -14.35 -2.14
C GLY A 40 -0.03 -12.88 -2.37
N GLY A 41 -1.00 -12.35 -1.62
CA GLY A 41 -1.31 -10.91 -1.64
C GLY A 41 -2.14 -10.44 -2.81
N ILE A 42 -2.66 -11.33 -3.67
CA ILE A 42 -3.58 -10.93 -4.73
C ILE A 42 -4.99 -10.77 -4.16
N CYS A 43 -5.62 -9.63 -4.38
CA CYS A 43 -6.99 -9.37 -3.98
C CYS A 43 -7.82 -8.78 -5.11
N HIS A 44 -9.14 -8.93 -5.03
CA HIS A 44 -10.06 -8.33 -5.99
C HIS A 44 -10.57 -6.98 -5.47
N SER A 45 -10.62 -6.00 -6.36
CA SER A 45 -11.19 -4.68 -6.11
C SER A 45 -12.03 -4.24 -7.31
N PHE A 46 -12.87 -3.23 -7.10
CA PHE A 46 -13.73 -2.68 -8.14
C PHE A 46 -13.22 -1.30 -8.56
N THR A 47 -13.00 -1.13 -9.86
CA THR A 47 -12.69 0.17 -10.47
C THR A 47 -13.93 1.06 -10.53
N SER A 48 -13.75 2.36 -10.79
CA SER A 48 -14.85 3.32 -10.86
C SER A 48 -15.86 3.06 -11.98
N ASP A 49 -15.46 2.33 -13.03
CA ASP A 49 -16.33 1.85 -14.11
C ASP A 49 -17.00 0.49 -13.80
N GLY A 50 -16.87 -0.01 -12.57
CA GLY A 50 -17.56 -1.22 -12.10
C GLY A 50 -16.87 -2.55 -12.45
N ARG A 51 -15.69 -2.53 -13.07
CA ARG A 51 -14.95 -3.77 -13.35
C ARG A 51 -14.31 -4.34 -12.09
N CYS A 52 -14.43 -5.65 -11.91
CA CYS A 52 -13.66 -6.38 -10.91
C CYS A 52 -12.26 -6.64 -11.47
N ILE A 53 -11.23 -6.18 -10.77
CA ILE A 53 -9.83 -6.34 -11.16
C ILE A 53 -9.02 -7.04 -10.08
N SER A 54 -7.99 -7.77 -10.51
CA SER A 54 -7.01 -8.40 -9.64
C SER A 54 -5.85 -7.44 -9.29
N LEU A 55 -5.57 -7.26 -7.99
CA LEU A 55 -4.52 -6.36 -7.48
C LEU A 55 -3.47 -7.14 -6.70
N LEU A 56 -2.18 -6.89 -6.96
CA LEU A 56 -1.14 -7.23 -5.99
C LEU A 56 -1.22 -6.23 -4.83
N LYS A 57 -1.53 -6.69 -3.63
CA LYS A 57 -1.57 -5.91 -2.41
C LYS A 57 -0.36 -6.20 -1.56
N ILE A 58 0.54 -5.22 -1.45
CA ILE A 58 1.85 -5.41 -0.82
C ILE A 58 2.32 -4.16 -0.09
N LEU A 59 3.07 -4.35 0.99
CA LEU A 59 3.83 -3.29 1.64
C LEU A 59 5.19 -3.12 0.98
N LEU A 60 5.66 -1.88 0.81
CA LEU A 60 7.07 -1.64 0.47
C LEU A 60 7.99 -2.12 1.60
N THR A 61 7.58 -1.92 2.86
CA THR A 61 8.27 -2.44 4.03
C THR A 61 7.31 -2.69 5.20
N ASN A 62 7.66 -3.63 6.09
CA ASN A 62 7.06 -3.79 7.41
C ASN A 62 7.94 -3.21 8.55
N ASN A 63 9.03 -2.51 8.21
CA ASN A 63 9.84 -1.75 9.15
C ASN A 63 9.11 -0.46 9.53
N CYS A 64 8.80 -0.30 10.82
CA CYS A 64 8.09 0.87 11.30
C CYS A 64 8.84 1.52 12.47
N VAL A 65 8.98 2.85 12.45
CA VAL A 65 9.47 3.66 13.57
C VAL A 65 8.38 4.02 14.57
N TYR A 66 7.11 3.80 14.21
CA TYR A 66 5.96 4.08 15.06
C TYR A 66 5.53 2.88 15.88
N ASP A 67 4.81 3.15 16.97
CA ASP A 67 4.41 2.15 17.95
C ASP A 67 2.89 2.09 18.14
N CYS A 68 2.16 2.12 17.03
CA CYS A 68 0.69 2.09 17.04
C CYS A 68 0.20 0.76 17.65
N LEU A 69 -0.53 0.81 18.76
CA LEU A 69 -0.90 -0.37 19.57
C LEU A 69 -1.78 -1.38 18.80
N TYR A 70 -2.51 -0.92 17.79
CA TYR A 70 -3.35 -1.76 16.94
C TYR A 70 -2.62 -2.34 15.71
N CYS A 71 -1.37 -1.93 15.45
CA CYS A 71 -0.65 -2.29 14.24
C CYS A 71 0.31 -3.45 14.48
N VAL A 72 0.19 -4.51 13.68
CA VAL A 72 1.12 -5.66 13.73
C VAL A 72 2.57 -5.27 13.45
N ASN A 73 2.79 -4.22 12.63
CA ASN A 73 4.11 -3.76 12.22
C ASN A 73 4.75 -2.77 13.20
N ARG A 74 4.08 -2.43 14.31
CA ARG A 74 4.59 -1.50 15.32
C ARG A 74 6.00 -1.88 15.75
N ARG A 75 6.84 -0.88 16.05
CA ARG A 75 8.27 -1.09 16.31
C ARG A 75 8.55 -2.06 17.47
N SER A 76 7.68 -2.07 18.48
CA SER A 76 7.85 -2.90 19.68
C SER A 76 7.51 -4.38 19.47
N ASN A 77 6.86 -4.73 18.36
CA ASN A 77 6.62 -6.14 18.04
C ASN A 77 7.90 -6.79 17.50
N ASP A 78 8.25 -7.92 18.11
CA ASP A 78 9.33 -8.79 17.62
C ASP A 78 8.79 -9.70 16.51
N ILE A 79 8.96 -9.22 15.27
CA ILE A 79 8.54 -9.91 14.06
C ILE A 79 9.67 -9.86 13.04
N LEU A 80 9.69 -10.82 12.10
CA LEU A 80 10.64 -10.80 11.01
C LEU A 80 10.39 -9.58 10.11
N ARG A 81 11.46 -8.83 9.87
CA ARG A 81 11.42 -7.49 9.27
C ARG A 81 12.12 -7.46 7.92
N THR A 82 11.50 -6.80 6.95
CA THR A 82 12.00 -6.68 5.58
C THR A 82 11.47 -5.46 4.87
N ASN A 83 12.14 -5.10 3.79
CA ASN A 83 11.75 -4.05 2.85
C ASN A 83 11.99 -4.55 1.43
N LEU A 84 11.46 -3.82 0.45
CA LEU A 84 11.84 -3.87 -0.95
C LEU A 84 12.40 -2.50 -1.33
N SER A 85 13.39 -2.47 -2.22
CA SER A 85 13.73 -1.26 -2.96
C SER A 85 12.64 -0.96 -4.01
N PRO A 86 12.52 0.30 -4.47
CA PRO A 86 11.61 0.67 -5.53
C PRO A 86 11.76 -0.22 -6.79
N LYS A 87 13.00 -0.51 -7.20
CA LYS A 87 13.28 -1.37 -8.37
C LYS A 87 12.86 -2.82 -8.15
N GLU A 88 13.17 -3.41 -7.00
CA GLU A 88 12.74 -4.79 -6.68
C GLU A 88 11.20 -4.90 -6.68
N LEU A 89 10.50 -3.88 -6.15
CA LEU A 89 9.05 -3.83 -6.20
C LEU A 89 8.53 -3.73 -7.65
N CYS A 90 9.13 -2.89 -8.48
CA CYS A 90 8.75 -2.77 -9.89
C CYS A 90 8.93 -4.08 -10.65
N GLU A 91 10.07 -4.75 -10.48
CA GLU A 91 10.36 -6.04 -11.11
C GLU A 91 9.37 -7.12 -10.69
N LEU A 92 9.03 -7.14 -9.40
CA LEU A 92 8.00 -8.02 -8.84
C LEU A 92 6.64 -7.78 -9.51
N VAL A 93 6.17 -6.53 -9.50
CA VAL A 93 4.87 -6.13 -10.07
C VAL A 93 4.82 -6.50 -11.56
N MET A 94 5.86 -6.18 -12.32
CA MET A 94 5.94 -6.53 -13.74
C MET A 94 5.99 -8.04 -13.98
N GLY A 95 6.59 -8.81 -13.07
CA GLY A 95 6.59 -10.26 -13.11
C GLY A 95 5.18 -10.86 -12.99
N PHE A 96 4.35 -10.33 -12.08
CA PHE A 96 2.95 -10.73 -11.94
C PHE A 96 2.09 -10.24 -13.11
N TYR A 97 2.32 -9.00 -13.55
CA TYR A 97 1.57 -8.36 -14.63
C TYR A 97 1.76 -9.08 -15.97
N ARG A 98 3.01 -9.36 -16.37
CA ARG A 98 3.31 -10.07 -17.64
C ARG A 98 2.76 -11.49 -17.71
N ARG A 99 2.46 -12.09 -16.55
CA ARG A 99 1.86 -13.43 -16.44
C ARG A 99 0.34 -13.38 -16.31
N ASN A 100 -0.27 -12.19 -16.43
CA ASN A 100 -1.70 -11.96 -16.27
C ASN A 100 -2.25 -12.40 -14.90
N TYR A 101 -1.44 -12.36 -13.85
CA TYR A 101 -1.88 -12.67 -12.48
C TYR A 101 -2.52 -11.46 -11.78
N ILE A 102 -2.18 -10.25 -12.23
CA ILE A 102 -2.71 -8.99 -11.71
C ILE A 102 -3.02 -8.04 -12.86
N GLU A 103 -3.98 -7.17 -12.64
CA GLU A 103 -4.32 -6.02 -13.48
C GLU A 103 -3.94 -4.70 -12.82
N GLY A 104 -3.54 -4.75 -11.54
CA GLY A 104 -3.15 -3.57 -10.79
C GLY A 104 -2.33 -3.85 -9.53
N LEU A 105 -2.00 -2.77 -8.83
CA LEU A 105 -1.19 -2.73 -7.62
C LEU A 105 -1.93 -1.92 -6.55
N PHE A 106 -2.05 -2.49 -5.34
CA PHE A 106 -2.31 -1.75 -4.11
C PHE A 106 -1.01 -1.67 -3.32
N LEU A 107 -0.42 -0.47 -3.26
CA LEU A 107 0.85 -0.23 -2.60
C LEU A 107 0.65 0.60 -1.32
N SER A 108 1.17 0.08 -0.22
CA SER A 108 1.20 0.75 1.08
C SER A 108 2.58 0.56 1.72
N SER A 109 2.81 1.08 2.91
CA SER A 109 4.07 0.88 3.63
C SER A 109 3.95 1.16 5.12
N ALA A 110 4.75 0.48 5.92
CA ALA A 110 5.15 0.99 7.23
C ALA A 110 6.11 2.18 7.08
N VAL A 111 6.35 2.92 8.19
CA VAL A 111 7.22 4.11 8.19
C VAL A 111 8.65 3.70 8.57
N GLU A 112 9.53 3.47 7.60
CA GLU A 112 10.87 2.87 7.82
C GLU A 112 11.85 3.78 8.57
N ARG A 113 11.79 5.11 8.35
CA ARG A 113 12.70 6.09 8.97
C ARG A 113 11.97 7.37 9.36
N SER A 114 11.31 7.97 8.38
CA SER A 114 10.45 9.14 8.54
C SER A 114 9.32 9.05 7.50
N PRO A 115 8.22 9.80 7.68
CA PRO A 115 7.18 9.91 6.68
C PRO A 115 7.72 10.28 5.29
N ASP A 116 8.56 11.30 5.20
CA ASP A 116 9.15 11.76 3.93
C ASP A 116 10.02 10.69 3.27
N TYR A 117 10.89 10.02 4.05
CA TYR A 117 11.76 8.98 3.51
C TYR A 117 10.95 7.83 2.90
N THR A 118 9.88 7.41 3.59
CA THR A 118 9.01 6.34 3.09
C THR A 118 8.19 6.81 1.89
N MET A 119 7.64 8.02 1.94
CA MET A 119 6.86 8.59 0.85
C MET A 119 7.73 8.78 -0.41
N GLN A 120 8.99 9.16 -0.26
CA GLN A 120 9.93 9.30 -1.38
C GLN A 120 10.13 7.98 -2.10
N LYS A 121 10.38 6.88 -1.37
CA LYS A 121 10.54 5.56 -1.97
C LYS A 121 9.26 5.06 -2.65
N LEU A 122 8.11 5.32 -2.05
CA LEU A 122 6.81 4.98 -2.65
C LEU A 122 6.61 5.72 -3.96
N THR A 123 6.96 7.01 -3.98
CA THR A 123 6.86 7.89 -5.14
C THR A 123 7.79 7.43 -6.26
N GLU A 124 9.05 7.14 -5.93
CA GLU A 124 10.03 6.58 -6.87
C GLU A 124 9.52 5.28 -7.50
N ALA A 125 8.91 4.38 -6.71
CA ALA A 125 8.39 3.12 -7.23
C ALA A 125 7.24 3.33 -8.24
N VAL A 126 6.26 4.19 -7.95
CA VAL A 126 5.13 4.42 -8.85
C VAL A 126 5.54 5.21 -10.10
N GLU A 127 6.49 6.13 -9.98
CA GLU A 127 7.09 6.83 -11.12
C GLU A 127 7.82 5.84 -12.03
N LEU A 128 8.73 5.02 -11.49
CA LEU A 128 9.46 4.00 -12.24
C LEU A 128 8.51 3.03 -12.95
N LEU A 129 7.46 2.58 -12.26
CA LEU A 129 6.43 1.71 -12.85
C LEU A 129 5.85 2.35 -14.12
N ARG A 130 5.53 3.64 -14.09
CA ARG A 130 4.98 4.35 -15.26
C ARG A 130 6.03 4.61 -16.33
N THR A 131 7.17 5.18 -15.97
CA THR A 131 8.15 5.75 -16.92
C THR A 131 9.13 4.72 -17.48
N VAL A 132 9.69 3.86 -16.63
CA VAL A 132 10.74 2.91 -17.01
C VAL A 132 10.16 1.55 -17.38
N TYR A 133 9.23 1.04 -16.58
CA TYR A 133 8.69 -0.31 -16.77
C TYR A 133 7.44 -0.34 -17.66
N GLY A 134 6.84 0.83 -17.97
CA GLY A 134 5.67 0.93 -18.83
C GLY A 134 4.42 0.25 -18.27
N PHE A 135 4.30 0.10 -16.94
CA PHE A 135 3.12 -0.48 -16.31
C PHE A 135 1.90 0.41 -16.54
N ARG A 136 0.90 -0.12 -17.23
CA ARG A 136 -0.37 0.57 -17.52
C ARG A 136 -1.56 0.01 -16.73
N GLY A 137 -1.31 -0.95 -15.84
CA GLY A 137 -2.30 -1.43 -14.90
C GLY A 137 -2.72 -0.37 -13.87
N TYR A 138 -3.78 -0.67 -13.12
CA TYR A 138 -4.33 0.22 -12.11
C TYR A 138 -3.39 0.34 -10.90
N ILE A 139 -3.13 1.55 -10.40
CA ILE A 139 -2.34 1.76 -9.16
C ILE A 139 -3.18 2.47 -8.10
N HIS A 140 -3.33 1.83 -6.94
CA HIS A 140 -3.80 2.44 -5.70
C HIS A 140 -2.63 2.59 -4.73
N LEU A 141 -2.23 3.83 -4.47
CA LEU A 141 -1.19 4.16 -3.51
C LEU A 141 -1.78 4.69 -2.19
N LYS A 142 -1.19 4.29 -1.07
CA LYS A 142 -1.50 4.85 0.25
C LYS A 142 -0.48 5.95 0.59
N ALA A 143 -0.96 7.16 0.82
CA ALA A 143 -0.11 8.26 1.28
C ALA A 143 0.38 7.98 2.71
N ILE A 144 1.59 8.41 3.05
CA ILE A 144 2.11 8.34 4.41
C ILE A 144 1.75 9.64 5.16
N PRO A 145 0.90 9.59 6.20
CA PRO A 145 0.57 10.76 6.99
C PRO A 145 1.83 11.42 7.58
N GLY A 146 1.89 12.75 7.50
CA GLY A 146 3.02 13.55 7.97
C GLY A 146 4.20 13.65 6.99
N ALA A 147 4.08 13.09 5.78
CA ALA A 147 5.00 13.40 4.70
C ALA A 147 4.66 14.76 4.06
N ASP A 148 5.63 15.36 3.37
CA ASP A 148 5.46 16.59 2.62
C ASP A 148 4.31 16.49 1.61
N ASN A 149 3.43 17.50 1.62
CA ASN A 149 2.27 17.57 0.73
C ASN A 149 2.70 17.67 -0.74
N ASP A 150 3.81 18.33 -1.06
CA ASP A 150 4.30 18.46 -2.44
C ASP A 150 4.74 17.09 -2.98
N MET A 151 5.31 16.24 -2.11
CA MET A 151 5.67 14.87 -2.46
C MET A 151 4.44 13.99 -2.68
N ILE A 152 3.40 14.18 -1.87
CA ILE A 152 2.11 13.49 -2.02
C ILE A 152 1.42 13.93 -3.31
N ASP A 153 1.38 15.22 -3.61
CA ASP A 153 0.83 15.76 -4.86
C ASP A 153 1.57 15.21 -6.07
N TYR A 154 2.91 15.24 -6.05
CA TYR A 154 3.73 14.68 -7.14
C TYR A 154 3.45 13.18 -7.34
N ALA A 155 3.41 12.39 -6.27
CA ALA A 155 3.08 10.97 -6.34
C ALA A 155 1.67 10.71 -6.91
N SER A 156 0.72 11.61 -6.62
CA SER A 156 -0.67 11.47 -7.07
C SER A 156 -0.81 11.48 -8.60
N ARG A 157 0.14 12.11 -9.31
CA ARG A 157 0.16 12.21 -10.79
C ARG A 157 0.48 10.88 -11.47
N TRP A 158 1.07 9.93 -10.74
CA TRP A 158 1.53 8.65 -11.28
C TRP A 158 0.55 7.49 -11.01
N VAL A 159 -0.51 7.73 -10.25
CA VAL A 159 -1.42 6.69 -9.74
C VAL A 159 -2.87 6.95 -10.12
N ASP A 160 -3.68 5.89 -10.13
CA ASP A 160 -5.11 6.00 -10.47
C ASP A 160 -5.95 6.38 -9.26
N ARG A 161 -5.52 5.94 -8.07
CA ARG A 161 -6.15 6.24 -6.80
C ARG A 161 -5.11 6.45 -5.73
N MET A 162 -5.34 7.46 -4.90
CA MET A 162 -4.60 7.67 -3.67
C MET A 162 -5.56 7.69 -2.48
N SER A 163 -5.16 7.13 -1.35
CA SER A 163 -5.93 7.26 -0.11
C SER A 163 -5.04 7.36 1.12
N VAL A 164 -5.65 7.83 2.22
CA VAL A 164 -5.02 7.99 3.53
C VAL A 164 -5.86 7.25 4.57
N ASN A 165 -5.23 6.66 5.58
CA ASN A 165 -5.96 6.07 6.69
C ASN A 165 -6.31 7.15 7.72
N ILE A 166 -7.60 7.25 8.08
CA ILE A 166 -8.06 8.12 9.18
C ILE A 166 -7.64 7.58 10.56
N GLU A 167 -7.34 6.28 10.62
CA GLU A 167 -6.90 5.53 11.80
C GLU A 167 -7.97 5.40 12.89
N LEU A 168 -8.31 6.49 13.57
CA LEU A 168 -9.18 6.49 14.75
C LEU A 168 -10.14 7.70 14.72
N PRO A 169 -11.39 7.54 15.20
CA PRO A 169 -12.44 8.55 15.03
C PRO A 169 -12.22 9.80 15.88
N THR A 170 -11.46 9.72 16.99
CA THR A 170 -11.21 10.85 17.88
C THR A 170 -9.72 11.08 18.09
N GLU A 171 -9.33 12.33 18.33
CA GLU A 171 -7.95 12.71 18.63
C GLU A 171 -7.45 12.08 19.93
N ASN A 172 -8.31 12.00 20.96
CA ASN A 172 -7.97 11.34 22.23
C ASN A 172 -7.63 9.86 22.02
N SER A 173 -8.44 9.13 21.23
CA SER A 173 -8.13 7.75 20.88
C SER A 173 -6.84 7.63 20.05
N LEU A 174 -6.62 8.55 19.10
CA LEU A 174 -5.41 8.57 18.28
C LEU A 174 -4.16 8.74 19.15
N LYS A 175 -4.18 9.71 20.07
CA LYS A 175 -3.08 9.97 21.00
C LYS A 175 -2.82 8.78 21.93
N LEU A 176 -3.88 8.12 22.40
CA LEU A 176 -3.78 6.95 23.28
C LEU A 176 -3.15 5.75 22.57
N LEU A 177 -3.56 5.47 21.33
CA LEU A 177 -3.21 4.24 20.62
C LEU A 177 -2.08 4.39 19.60
N ALA A 178 -1.79 5.60 19.14
CA ALA A 178 -0.76 5.92 18.16
C ALA A 178 -0.15 7.31 18.45
N PRO A 179 0.57 7.47 19.57
CA PRO A 179 1.02 8.77 20.07
C PRO A 179 1.97 9.52 19.11
N GLN A 180 2.61 8.82 18.16
CA GLN A 180 3.44 9.44 17.13
C GLN A 180 2.65 10.05 15.97
N LYS A 181 1.34 9.76 15.85
CA LYS A 181 0.47 10.29 14.80
C LYS A 181 -0.30 11.50 15.31
N LYS A 182 -0.43 12.52 14.47
CA LYS A 182 -1.22 13.73 14.73
C LYS A 182 -2.40 13.79 13.77
N LYS A 183 -3.53 14.32 14.24
CA LYS A 183 -4.75 14.43 13.44
C LYS A 183 -4.54 15.33 12.22
N GLU A 184 -3.83 16.42 12.39
CA GLU A 184 -3.53 17.40 11.34
C GLU A 184 -2.70 16.75 10.22
N ALA A 185 -1.72 15.92 10.58
CA ALA A 185 -0.87 15.19 9.65
C ALA A 185 -1.62 14.13 8.82
N ILE A 186 -2.79 13.66 9.31
CA ILE A 186 -3.68 12.75 8.60
C ILE A 186 -4.65 13.54 7.71
N LEU A 187 -5.25 14.61 8.23
CA LEU A 187 -6.27 15.38 7.52
C LEU A 187 -5.69 16.27 6.41
N SER A 188 -4.48 16.80 6.59
CA SER A 188 -3.79 17.63 5.59
C SER A 188 -3.73 16.95 4.21
N PRO A 189 -3.14 15.74 4.07
CA PRO A 189 -3.09 15.08 2.77
C PRO A 189 -4.46 14.65 2.26
N MET A 190 -5.45 14.37 3.13
CA MET A 190 -6.81 14.09 2.68
C MET A 190 -7.47 15.31 2.02
N ASN A 191 -7.32 16.49 2.64
CA ASN A 191 -7.84 17.75 2.10
C ASN A 191 -7.11 18.12 0.80
N LEU A 192 -5.80 17.95 0.73
CA LEU A 192 -5.02 18.13 -0.49
C LEU A 192 -5.60 17.26 -1.62
N LEU A 193 -5.68 15.95 -1.41
CA LEU A 193 -6.15 14.99 -2.42
C LEU A 193 -7.62 15.17 -2.82
N ALA A 194 -8.43 15.77 -1.96
CA ALA A 194 -9.82 16.11 -2.27
C ALA A 194 -9.95 17.37 -3.14
N ASN A 195 -9.01 18.31 -3.02
CA ASN A 195 -9.03 19.59 -3.73
C ASN A 195 -8.14 19.62 -4.97
N THR A 196 -7.28 18.61 -5.19
CA THR A 196 -6.49 18.49 -6.42
C THR A 196 -7.40 18.09 -7.58
N ASP A 197 -7.65 19.02 -8.49
CA ASP A 197 -8.33 18.74 -9.77
C ASP A 197 -7.46 17.79 -10.63
N ARG A 198 -7.96 16.58 -10.85
CA ARG A 198 -7.24 15.51 -11.56
C ARG A 198 -7.22 15.67 -13.09
N ALA A 199 -7.37 16.89 -13.59
CA ALA A 199 -7.46 17.18 -15.02
C ALA A 199 -6.13 16.97 -15.78
N SER A 200 -5.01 16.82 -15.08
CA SER A 200 -3.69 16.57 -15.69
C SER A 200 -3.12 15.22 -15.24
N LYS A 201 -3.68 14.10 -15.72
CA LYS A 201 -2.86 12.88 -15.80
C LYS A 201 -1.79 13.18 -16.85
N LEU A 202 -0.51 13.07 -16.49
CA LEU A 202 0.59 13.17 -17.45
C LEU A 202 0.39 12.05 -18.49
N GLU A 203 0.08 12.43 -19.73
CA GLU A 203 -0.05 11.54 -20.88
C GLU A 203 1.27 10.82 -21.19
#